data_AF-A0AAD7SSB9-F1
#
_entry.id   AF-A0AAD7SSB9-F1
#
_cell.length_a   1.000
_cell.length_b   1.000
_cell.length_c   1.000
_cell.angle_alpha   90.00
_cell.angle_beta   90.00
_cell.angle_gamma   90.00
#
_symmetry.space_group_name_H-M   'P 1'
#
loop_
_entity.id
_entity.type
_entity.pdbx_description
1 polymer ?
#
loop_
_entity_poly.entity_id
_entity_poly.type
_entity_poly.pdbx_seq_one_letter_code
_entity_poly.pdbx_strand_id
1 'polypeptide(L)'
;MPPKKKKDGKSGKGKTPAVVENPTVEISNEQLQENLALMMEDLDREREERNFFQMERDKIEAFWDITKRQLQERTADLRNKDREVEEAEEMHQSEIKNYKQKVKNLIYEHQNSLSEQKAERTTAKKVLQTEHIEREFALRKEVHTLKCCIKELQLSGENLTKQLKLKNNEEMVEMQNNFERQLQENNTKHDNKMMVMQKELDLRWTNEIHKIEERKNNQINTLMKDHEKGFVAMKNYYNVALLNNMALINSQKAQIDAALKKVEDLEKCNAKVMQQNKRLVEPLQEAKKEVAELQKQMAGYQKDRSSLTEARTRLKVTDKEMEELKWEYEVLQQDFRKLNEERDTLAQKLTKTILEKMKENEPGFNKAHANLQRMCVQDEALMEASGDHRRWPLWTRGMEDWCLSQPSLQKL
;
A
#
# COMPACT_ATOMS: atom_id res chain seq x y z
N MET A 1 -86.88 -153.77 15.70
CA MET A 1 -87.34 -154.59 16.84
C MET A 1 -88.02 -155.85 16.30
N PRO A 2 -87.86 -157.04 16.91
CA PRO A 2 -88.63 -158.26 16.63
C PRO A 2 -89.80 -158.42 17.65
N PRO A 3 -90.59 -159.53 17.73
CA PRO A 3 -90.69 -160.76 16.91
C PRO A 3 -92.13 -160.91 16.28
N LYS A 4 -93.01 -161.95 16.33
CA LYS A 4 -93.10 -163.30 16.97
C LYS A 4 -94.26 -164.15 16.35
N LYS A 5 -93.96 -165.40 15.93
CA LYS A 5 -94.67 -166.74 16.09
C LYS A 5 -96.21 -166.80 16.41
N LYS A 6 -97.03 -167.83 16.08
CA LYS A 6 -96.84 -169.30 15.83
C LYS A 6 -98.19 -170.00 15.41
N LYS A 7 -98.14 -171.20 14.76
CA LYS A 7 -98.96 -172.48 14.89
C LYS A 7 -100.51 -172.46 15.15
N ASP A 8 -101.37 -173.45 14.83
CA ASP A 8 -101.39 -174.86 14.28
C ASP A 8 -102.84 -175.12 13.72
N GLY A 9 -103.33 -176.26 13.17
CA GLY A 9 -102.86 -177.63 12.86
C GLY A 9 -104.04 -178.67 12.77
N LYS A 10 -103.82 -179.90 12.23
CA LYS A 10 -104.79 -181.05 12.00
C LYS A 10 -105.88 -180.84 10.90
N SER A 11 -106.47 -181.85 10.23
CA SER A 11 -106.26 -183.33 10.03
C SER A 11 -107.04 -183.80 8.76
N GLY A 12 -106.61 -184.74 7.89
CA GLY A 12 -106.75 -186.22 7.97
C GLY A 12 -108.13 -186.75 7.46
N LYS A 13 -108.33 -187.91 6.78
CA LYS A 13 -107.44 -188.99 6.28
C LYS A 13 -108.20 -190.07 5.42
N GLY A 14 -107.76 -190.39 4.19
CA GLY A 14 -108.13 -191.62 3.40
C GLY A 14 -109.51 -191.64 2.72
N LYS A 15 -109.91 -192.64 1.89
CA LYS A 15 -109.18 -193.74 1.19
C LYS A 15 -110.04 -194.29 0.00
N THR A 16 -109.46 -195.12 -0.87
CA THR A 16 -109.99 -195.70 -2.15
C THR A 16 -110.65 -197.10 -1.98
N PRO A 17 -111.11 -197.83 -3.05
CA PRO A 17 -112.01 -197.53 -4.20
C PRO A 17 -113.09 -198.67 -4.40
N ALA A 18 -113.36 -199.11 -5.65
CA ALA A 18 -114.06 -200.34 -6.10
C ALA A 18 -115.61 -200.26 -6.33
N VAL A 19 -116.26 -201.02 -7.23
CA VAL A 19 -115.83 -201.88 -8.38
C VAL A 19 -116.98 -201.99 -9.41
N VAL A 20 -116.71 -202.44 -10.64
CA VAL A 20 -117.71 -202.72 -11.71
C VAL A 20 -118.02 -204.21 -11.79
N GLU A 21 -119.29 -204.58 -12.01
CA GLU A 21 -119.66 -205.86 -12.65
C GLU A 21 -120.51 -205.60 -13.90
N ASN A 22 -120.36 -206.48 -14.90
CA ASN A 22 -120.82 -206.29 -16.27
C ASN A 22 -121.66 -207.52 -16.69
N PRO A 23 -122.73 -207.39 -17.50
CA PRO A 23 -123.59 -208.52 -17.83
C PRO A 23 -122.98 -209.42 -18.91
N THR A 24 -123.19 -210.73 -18.80
CA THR A 24 -122.93 -211.70 -19.86
C THR A 24 -124.25 -212.26 -20.40
N VAL A 25 -124.59 -211.88 -21.64
CA VAL A 25 -125.61 -212.53 -22.46
C VAL A 25 -124.88 -213.28 -23.58
N GLU A 26 -125.29 -214.51 -23.87
CA GLU A 26 -124.64 -215.39 -24.84
C GLU A 26 -124.92 -214.92 -26.28
N ILE A 27 -123.88 -214.55 -27.05
CA ILE A 27 -123.99 -214.24 -28.49
C ILE A 27 -122.79 -214.81 -29.26
N SER A 28 -122.98 -215.06 -30.56
CA SER A 28 -122.18 -215.99 -31.38
C SER A 28 -120.85 -215.44 -31.90
N ASN A 29 -120.02 -216.37 -32.37
CA ASN A 29 -118.60 -216.24 -32.72
C ASN A 29 -118.27 -215.13 -33.75
N GLU A 30 -119.17 -214.81 -34.66
CA GLU A 30 -118.95 -213.78 -35.69
C GLU A 30 -118.90 -212.36 -35.09
N GLN A 31 -119.65 -212.09 -34.00
CA GLN A 31 -119.59 -210.78 -33.32
C GLN A 31 -118.30 -210.56 -32.54
N LEU A 32 -117.52 -211.61 -32.23
CA LEU A 32 -116.24 -211.46 -31.53
C LEU A 32 -115.15 -210.83 -32.42
N GLN A 33 -115.23 -211.00 -33.74
CA GLN A 33 -114.23 -210.41 -34.66
C GLN A 33 -114.46 -208.90 -34.85
N GLU A 34 -115.72 -208.47 -34.95
CA GLU A 34 -116.08 -207.06 -35.10
C GLU A 34 -115.80 -206.26 -33.81
N ASN A 35 -116.10 -206.84 -32.63
CA ASN A 35 -115.71 -206.26 -31.34
C ASN A 35 -114.18 -206.17 -31.16
N LEU A 36 -113.40 -207.11 -31.72
CA LEU A 36 -111.93 -207.04 -31.70
C LEU A 36 -111.39 -205.88 -32.55
N ALA A 37 -112.00 -205.62 -33.71
CA ALA A 37 -111.62 -204.50 -34.56
C ALA A 37 -111.93 -203.14 -33.88
N LEU A 38 -113.12 -202.99 -33.30
CA LEU A 38 -113.51 -201.80 -32.54
C LEU A 38 -112.59 -201.57 -31.33
N MET A 39 -112.27 -202.62 -30.57
CA MET A 39 -111.30 -202.55 -29.44
C MET A 39 -109.89 -202.13 -29.87
N MET A 40 -109.47 -202.44 -31.11
CA MET A 40 -108.20 -201.96 -31.65
C MET A 40 -108.29 -200.48 -32.07
N GLU A 41 -109.35 -200.07 -32.76
CA GLU A 41 -109.55 -198.67 -33.16
C GLU A 41 -109.67 -197.75 -31.93
N ASP A 42 -110.44 -198.15 -30.92
CA ASP A 42 -110.58 -197.42 -29.65
C ASP A 42 -109.23 -197.32 -28.92
N LEU A 43 -108.41 -198.39 -28.94
CA LEU A 43 -107.09 -198.40 -28.29
C LEU A 43 -106.06 -197.54 -29.01
N ASP A 44 -106.13 -197.43 -30.35
CA ASP A 44 -105.32 -196.49 -31.13
C ASP A 44 -105.82 -195.04 -31.02
N ARG A 45 -107.14 -194.80 -30.99
CA ARG A 45 -107.72 -193.49 -30.66
C ARG A 45 -107.28 -193.01 -29.28
N GLU A 46 -107.34 -193.87 -28.28
CA GLU A 46 -106.82 -193.64 -26.93
C GLU A 46 -105.28 -193.42 -26.90
N ARG A 47 -104.51 -193.97 -27.86
CA ARG A 47 -103.08 -193.65 -28.02
C ARG A 47 -102.88 -192.27 -28.65
N GLU A 48 -103.65 -191.92 -29.67
CA GLU A 48 -103.62 -190.59 -30.31
C GLU A 48 -104.03 -189.49 -29.31
N GLU A 49 -105.11 -189.70 -28.55
CA GLU A 49 -105.54 -188.80 -27.48
C GLU A 49 -104.48 -188.66 -26.39
N ARG A 50 -103.89 -189.76 -25.89
CA ARG A 50 -102.77 -189.68 -24.94
C ARG A 50 -101.57 -188.91 -25.52
N ASN A 51 -101.26 -189.09 -26.79
CA ASN A 51 -100.16 -188.39 -27.47
C ASN A 51 -100.49 -186.89 -27.62
N PHE A 52 -101.72 -186.54 -27.98
CA PHE A 52 -102.21 -185.16 -28.03
C PHE A 52 -102.19 -184.48 -26.65
N PHE A 53 -102.69 -185.13 -25.61
CA PHE A 53 -102.63 -184.62 -24.24
C PHE A 53 -101.22 -184.60 -23.65
N GLN A 54 -100.28 -185.42 -24.16
CA GLN A 54 -98.86 -185.32 -23.83
C GLN A 54 -98.24 -184.09 -24.52
N MET A 55 -98.45 -183.93 -25.83
CA MET A 55 -97.98 -182.78 -26.61
C MET A 55 -98.52 -181.44 -26.09
N GLU A 56 -99.82 -181.35 -25.75
CA GLU A 56 -100.39 -180.15 -25.14
C GLU A 56 -99.87 -179.92 -23.72
N ARG A 57 -99.60 -180.96 -22.92
CA ARG A 57 -98.95 -180.79 -21.60
C ARG A 57 -97.53 -180.24 -21.77
N ASP A 58 -96.72 -180.84 -22.64
CA ASP A 58 -95.32 -180.46 -22.83
C ASP A 58 -95.22 -179.05 -23.43
N LYS A 59 -96.18 -178.66 -24.27
CA LYS A 59 -96.39 -177.30 -24.79
C LYS A 59 -96.82 -176.31 -23.68
N ILE A 60 -97.74 -176.69 -22.79
CA ILE A 60 -98.13 -175.87 -21.62
C ILE A 60 -96.97 -175.72 -20.65
N GLU A 61 -96.19 -176.77 -20.41
CA GLU A 61 -95.03 -176.77 -19.52
C GLU A 61 -93.88 -175.93 -20.12
N ALA A 62 -93.66 -176.01 -21.45
CA ALA A 62 -92.76 -175.11 -22.17
C ALA A 62 -93.22 -173.64 -22.09
N PHE A 63 -94.52 -173.34 -22.28
CA PHE A 63 -95.05 -171.99 -22.09
C PHE A 63 -94.92 -171.51 -20.65
N TRP A 64 -95.12 -172.39 -19.65
CA TRP A 64 -94.94 -172.07 -18.25
C TRP A 64 -93.47 -171.74 -17.94
N ASP A 65 -92.51 -172.56 -18.37
CA ASP A 65 -91.09 -172.28 -18.15
C ASP A 65 -90.58 -171.07 -18.94
N ILE A 66 -91.15 -170.79 -20.13
CA ILE A 66 -90.87 -169.55 -20.88
C ILE A 66 -91.40 -168.32 -20.12
N THR A 67 -92.67 -168.31 -19.72
CA THR A 67 -93.28 -167.16 -19.01
C THR A 67 -92.69 -166.96 -17.62
N LYS A 68 -92.34 -168.03 -16.92
CA LYS A 68 -91.60 -168.03 -15.64
C LYS A 68 -90.18 -167.46 -15.80
N ARG A 69 -89.46 -167.82 -16.86
CA ARG A 69 -88.14 -167.26 -17.18
C ARG A 69 -88.24 -165.78 -17.54
N GLN A 70 -89.21 -165.40 -18.37
CA GLN A 70 -89.50 -164.00 -18.71
C GLN A 70 -89.89 -163.19 -17.46
N LEU A 71 -90.66 -163.76 -16.53
CA LEU A 71 -90.99 -163.12 -15.26
C LEU A 71 -89.75 -162.93 -14.37
N GLN A 72 -88.85 -163.93 -14.31
CA GLN A 72 -87.58 -163.81 -13.59
C GLN A 72 -86.65 -162.77 -14.23
N GLU A 73 -86.55 -162.75 -15.55
CA GLU A 73 -85.81 -161.78 -16.35
C GLU A 73 -86.34 -160.36 -16.12
N ARG A 74 -87.65 -160.13 -16.25
CA ARG A 74 -88.27 -158.83 -15.95
C ARG A 74 -88.17 -158.43 -14.48
N THR A 75 -88.15 -159.38 -13.54
CA THR A 75 -87.89 -159.10 -12.12
C THR A 75 -86.42 -158.72 -11.89
N ALA A 76 -85.48 -159.22 -12.69
CA ALA A 76 -84.08 -158.81 -12.66
C ALA A 76 -83.88 -157.44 -13.34
N ASP A 77 -84.52 -157.20 -14.50
CA ASP A 77 -84.54 -155.90 -15.17
C ASP A 77 -85.03 -154.80 -14.24
N LEU A 78 -86.17 -155.02 -13.56
CA LEU A 78 -86.73 -154.04 -12.62
C LEU A 78 -85.72 -153.72 -11.50
N ARG A 79 -85.13 -154.73 -10.85
CA ARG A 79 -84.10 -154.52 -9.81
C ARG A 79 -82.85 -153.81 -10.32
N ASN A 80 -82.46 -154.06 -11.57
CA ASN A 80 -81.36 -153.36 -12.21
C ASN A 80 -81.73 -151.89 -12.48
N LYS A 81 -82.98 -151.59 -12.88
CA LYS A 81 -83.48 -150.22 -13.06
C LYS A 81 -83.68 -149.48 -11.74
N ASP A 82 -84.16 -150.16 -10.70
CA ASP A 82 -84.23 -149.62 -9.34
C ASP A 82 -82.82 -149.19 -8.89
N ARG A 83 -81.81 -150.04 -9.11
CA ARG A 83 -80.41 -149.71 -8.83
C ARG A 83 -79.84 -148.59 -9.72
N GLU A 84 -80.12 -148.58 -11.02
CA GLU A 84 -79.69 -147.49 -11.91
C GLU A 84 -80.26 -146.14 -11.44
N VAL A 85 -81.48 -146.12 -10.88
CA VAL A 85 -82.09 -144.94 -10.27
C VAL A 85 -81.40 -144.59 -8.94
N GLU A 86 -81.16 -145.56 -8.05
CA GLU A 86 -80.39 -145.34 -6.80
C GLU A 86 -78.99 -144.75 -7.09
N GLU A 87 -78.24 -145.33 -8.03
CA GLU A 87 -76.90 -144.87 -8.43
C GLU A 87 -76.94 -143.48 -9.07
N ALA A 88 -77.96 -143.18 -9.91
CA ALA A 88 -78.15 -141.85 -10.48
C ALA A 88 -78.52 -140.79 -9.42
N GLU A 89 -79.34 -141.15 -8.43
CA GLU A 89 -79.66 -140.27 -7.30
C GLU A 89 -78.44 -140.01 -6.41
N GLU A 90 -77.65 -141.03 -6.09
CA GLU A 90 -76.40 -140.86 -5.33
C GLU A 90 -75.39 -139.97 -6.08
N MET A 91 -75.22 -140.19 -7.38
CA MET A 91 -74.38 -139.36 -8.23
C MET A 91 -74.85 -137.90 -8.26
N HIS A 92 -76.14 -137.65 -8.50
CA HIS A 92 -76.72 -136.30 -8.50
C HIS A 92 -76.62 -135.62 -7.12
N GLN A 93 -76.82 -136.35 -6.03
CA GLN A 93 -76.56 -135.85 -4.68
C GLN A 93 -75.08 -135.50 -4.45
N SER A 94 -74.15 -136.28 -5.01
CA SER A 94 -72.70 -136.00 -4.94
C SER A 94 -72.36 -134.73 -5.72
N GLU A 95 -72.95 -134.54 -6.90
CA GLU A 95 -72.79 -133.34 -7.72
C GLU A 95 -73.34 -132.10 -7.01
N ILE A 96 -74.54 -132.15 -6.44
CA ILE A 96 -75.11 -131.04 -5.64
C ILE A 96 -74.17 -130.64 -4.50
N LYS A 97 -73.58 -131.61 -3.78
CA LYS A 97 -72.59 -131.34 -2.72
C LYS A 97 -71.33 -130.67 -3.29
N ASN A 98 -70.86 -131.13 -4.45
CA ASN A 98 -69.67 -130.61 -5.13
C ASN A 98 -69.89 -129.17 -5.67
N TYR A 99 -71.02 -128.90 -6.34
CA TYR A 99 -71.41 -127.56 -6.79
C TYR A 99 -71.62 -126.60 -5.61
N LYS A 100 -72.27 -127.05 -4.52
CA LYS A 100 -72.43 -126.24 -3.30
C LYS A 100 -71.10 -125.86 -2.67
N GLN A 101 -70.10 -126.76 -2.69
CA GLN A 101 -68.76 -126.45 -2.22
C GLN A 101 -68.00 -125.52 -3.18
N LYS A 102 -68.12 -125.70 -4.51
CA LYS A 102 -67.57 -124.76 -5.51
C LYS A 102 -68.11 -123.34 -5.33
N VAL A 103 -69.43 -123.18 -5.15
CA VAL A 103 -70.06 -121.88 -4.87
C VAL A 103 -69.55 -121.28 -3.55
N LYS A 104 -69.40 -122.10 -2.49
CA LYS A 104 -68.82 -121.64 -1.21
C LYS A 104 -67.37 -121.17 -1.37
N ASN A 105 -66.54 -121.89 -2.13
CA ASN A 105 -65.17 -121.50 -2.43
C ASN A 105 -65.13 -120.18 -3.21
N LEU A 106 -65.87 -120.05 -4.30
CA LEU A 106 -65.92 -118.83 -5.12
C LEU A 106 -66.37 -117.59 -4.32
N ILE A 107 -67.34 -117.74 -3.42
CA ILE A 107 -67.76 -116.65 -2.52
C ILE A 107 -66.64 -116.28 -1.54
N TYR A 108 -65.94 -117.26 -0.98
CA TYR A 108 -64.82 -117.03 -0.07
C TYR A 108 -63.61 -116.38 -0.77
N GLU A 109 -63.25 -116.87 -1.96
CA GLU A 109 -62.19 -116.32 -2.80
C GLU A 109 -62.50 -114.87 -3.20
N HIS A 110 -63.73 -114.59 -3.64
CA HIS A 110 -64.17 -113.22 -3.96
C HIS A 110 -64.16 -112.31 -2.73
N GLN A 111 -64.66 -112.78 -1.58
CA GLN A 111 -64.64 -112.02 -0.33
C GLN A 111 -63.20 -111.75 0.15
N ASN A 112 -62.30 -112.72 0.01
CA ASN A 112 -60.90 -112.58 0.38
C ASN A 112 -60.19 -111.57 -0.52
N SER A 113 -60.29 -111.72 -1.84
CA SER A 113 -59.71 -110.79 -2.82
C SER A 113 -60.28 -109.36 -2.69
N LEU A 114 -61.58 -109.23 -2.38
CA LEU A 114 -62.22 -107.95 -2.12
C LEU A 114 -61.76 -107.32 -0.78
N SER A 115 -61.37 -108.13 0.21
CA SER A 115 -60.74 -107.66 1.45
C SER A 115 -59.27 -107.27 1.25
N GLU A 116 -58.54 -108.01 0.42
CA GLU A 116 -57.15 -107.79 0.05
C GLU A 116 -57.00 -106.49 -0.75
N GLN A 117 -57.79 -106.29 -1.80
CA GLN A 117 -57.82 -105.03 -2.54
C GLN A 117 -58.23 -103.83 -1.67
N LYS A 118 -59.08 -104.04 -0.63
CA LYS A 118 -59.39 -102.97 0.34
C LYS A 118 -58.18 -102.65 1.21
N ALA A 119 -57.48 -103.66 1.73
CA ALA A 119 -56.26 -103.49 2.50
C ALA A 119 -55.19 -102.77 1.67
N GLU A 120 -54.89 -103.27 0.47
CA GLU A 120 -53.93 -102.71 -0.50
C GLU A 120 -54.25 -101.24 -0.84
N ARG A 121 -55.50 -100.91 -1.17
CA ARG A 121 -55.90 -99.51 -1.42
C ARG A 121 -55.69 -98.62 -0.19
N THR A 122 -55.86 -99.13 1.03
CA THR A 122 -55.58 -98.35 2.24
C THR A 122 -54.10 -98.21 2.56
N THR A 123 -53.26 -99.21 2.25
CA THR A 123 -51.79 -99.10 2.41
C THR A 123 -51.20 -98.19 1.34
N ALA A 124 -51.59 -98.35 0.07
CA ALA A 124 -51.18 -97.46 -1.02
C ALA A 124 -51.58 -96.00 -0.75
N LYS A 125 -52.80 -95.74 -0.26
CA LYS A 125 -53.21 -94.39 0.16
C LYS A 125 -52.34 -93.83 1.29
N LYS A 126 -51.99 -94.65 2.30
CA LYS A 126 -51.10 -94.23 3.40
C LYS A 126 -49.71 -93.88 2.89
N VAL A 127 -49.12 -94.72 2.02
CA VAL A 127 -47.79 -94.50 1.41
C VAL A 127 -47.78 -93.19 0.62
N LEU A 128 -48.73 -92.98 -0.30
CA LEU A 128 -48.87 -91.73 -1.05
C LEU A 128 -49.04 -90.51 -0.13
N GLN A 129 -49.77 -90.65 0.99
CA GLN A 129 -49.94 -89.57 1.96
C GLN A 129 -48.64 -89.25 2.73
N THR A 130 -47.87 -90.27 3.13
CA THR A 130 -46.56 -90.07 3.79
C THR A 130 -45.55 -89.43 2.83
N GLU A 131 -45.45 -89.93 1.60
CA GLU A 131 -44.57 -89.32 0.59
C GLU A 131 -44.96 -87.86 0.27
N HIS A 132 -46.25 -87.53 0.27
CA HIS A 132 -46.71 -86.15 0.05
C HIS A 132 -46.29 -85.23 1.20
N ILE A 133 -46.39 -85.70 2.45
CA ILE A 133 -45.93 -84.97 3.64
C ILE A 133 -44.41 -84.77 3.60
N GLU A 134 -43.65 -85.79 3.18
CA GLU A 134 -42.20 -85.72 3.03
C GLU A 134 -41.78 -84.73 1.92
N ARG A 135 -42.43 -84.77 0.76
CA ARG A 135 -42.22 -83.80 -0.34
C ARG A 135 -42.55 -82.38 0.10
N GLU A 136 -43.67 -82.17 0.78
CA GLU A 136 -44.01 -80.87 1.37
C GLU A 136 -42.96 -80.38 2.37
N PHE A 137 -42.49 -81.26 3.25
CA PHE A 137 -41.47 -80.92 4.24
C PHE A 137 -40.13 -80.55 3.59
N ALA A 138 -39.70 -81.29 2.56
CA ALA A 138 -38.52 -80.97 1.77
C ALA A 138 -38.63 -79.59 1.10
N LEU A 139 -39.73 -79.33 0.38
CA LEU A 139 -39.97 -78.03 -0.27
C LEU A 139 -40.05 -76.87 0.74
N ARG A 140 -40.69 -77.07 1.90
CA ARG A 140 -40.73 -76.07 2.99
C ARG A 140 -39.33 -75.78 3.55
N LYS A 141 -38.47 -76.81 3.67
CA LYS A 141 -37.08 -76.68 4.10
C LYS A 141 -36.23 -75.94 3.06
N GLU A 142 -36.35 -76.29 1.77
CA GLU A 142 -35.66 -75.64 0.66
C GLU A 142 -36.04 -74.15 0.57
N VAL A 143 -37.33 -73.82 0.64
CA VAL A 143 -37.83 -72.43 0.66
C VAL A 143 -37.29 -71.67 1.87
N HIS A 144 -37.09 -72.32 3.02
CA HIS A 144 -36.45 -71.69 4.18
C HIS A 144 -34.96 -71.44 3.94
N THR A 145 -34.20 -72.44 3.48
CA THR A 145 -32.75 -72.27 3.19
C THR A 145 -32.49 -71.23 2.11
N LEU A 146 -33.30 -71.18 1.04
CA LEU A 146 -33.18 -70.15 0.00
C LEU A 146 -33.43 -68.75 0.55
N LYS A 147 -34.38 -68.57 1.48
CA LYS A 147 -34.61 -67.29 2.16
C LYS A 147 -33.42 -66.88 3.03
N CYS A 148 -32.77 -67.81 3.72
CA CYS A 148 -31.52 -67.56 4.45
C CYS A 148 -30.40 -67.11 3.50
N CYS A 149 -30.10 -67.89 2.45
CA CYS A 149 -29.05 -67.55 1.49
C CYS A 149 -29.30 -66.20 0.78
N ILE A 150 -30.55 -65.88 0.43
CA ILE A 150 -30.92 -64.57 -0.11
C ILE A 150 -30.61 -63.45 0.90
N LYS A 151 -30.93 -63.64 2.19
CA LYS A 151 -30.68 -62.60 3.20
C LYS A 151 -29.20 -62.46 3.54
N GLU A 152 -28.44 -63.55 3.55
CA GLU A 152 -26.98 -63.55 3.67
C GLU A 152 -26.31 -62.81 2.51
N LEU A 153 -26.75 -63.07 1.26
CA LEU A 153 -26.25 -62.38 0.08
C LEU A 153 -26.59 -60.87 0.10
N GLN A 154 -27.80 -60.50 0.53
CA GLN A 154 -28.18 -59.09 0.75
C GLN A 154 -27.27 -58.41 1.78
N LEU A 155 -27.07 -59.04 2.95
CA LEU A 155 -26.22 -58.48 4.02
C LEU A 155 -24.75 -58.38 3.58
N SER A 156 -24.26 -59.35 2.81
CA SER A 156 -22.93 -59.32 2.20
C SER A 156 -22.78 -58.14 1.22
N GLY A 157 -23.75 -57.95 0.31
CA GLY A 157 -23.78 -56.82 -0.63
C GLY A 157 -23.90 -55.46 0.06
N GLU A 158 -24.73 -55.35 1.10
CA GLU A 158 -24.79 -54.17 1.96
C GLU A 158 -23.43 -53.87 2.62
N ASN A 159 -22.75 -54.90 3.14
CA ASN A 159 -21.47 -54.74 3.83
C ASN A 159 -20.34 -54.36 2.87
N LEU A 160 -20.29 -54.96 1.68
CA LEU A 160 -19.38 -54.54 0.60
C LEU A 160 -19.65 -53.08 0.20
N THR A 161 -20.92 -52.68 0.09
CA THR A 161 -21.29 -51.29 -0.21
C THR A 161 -20.85 -50.32 0.90
N LYS A 162 -20.97 -50.72 2.18
CA LYS A 162 -20.47 -49.94 3.33
C LYS A 162 -18.93 -49.81 3.29
N GLN A 163 -18.21 -50.90 3.00
CA GLN A 163 -16.75 -50.90 2.87
C GLN A 163 -16.25 -50.02 1.72
N LEU A 164 -16.89 -50.09 0.53
CA LEU A 164 -16.53 -49.25 -0.61
C LEU A 164 -16.77 -47.76 -0.33
N LYS A 165 -17.87 -47.41 0.33
CA LYS A 165 -18.13 -46.03 0.77
C LYS A 165 -17.13 -45.54 1.81
N LEU A 166 -16.72 -46.40 2.73
CA LEU A 166 -15.71 -46.07 3.74
C LEU A 166 -14.35 -45.80 3.09
N LYS A 167 -13.87 -46.68 2.20
CA LYS A 167 -12.63 -46.46 1.43
C LYS A 167 -12.65 -45.19 0.58
N ASN A 168 -13.74 -44.95 -0.16
CA ASN A 168 -13.91 -43.72 -0.94
C ASN A 168 -13.83 -42.47 -0.04
N ASN A 169 -14.37 -42.53 1.18
CA ASN A 169 -14.26 -41.41 2.12
C ASN A 169 -12.83 -41.24 2.67
N GLU A 170 -12.12 -42.33 2.93
CA GLU A 170 -10.69 -42.30 3.33
C GLU A 170 -9.83 -41.69 2.22
N GLU A 171 -9.98 -42.14 0.97
CA GLU A 171 -9.28 -41.62 -0.21
C GLU A 171 -9.60 -40.13 -0.46
N MET A 172 -10.86 -39.72 -0.30
CA MET A 172 -11.27 -38.31 -0.42
C MET A 172 -10.68 -37.43 0.69
N VAL A 173 -10.60 -37.92 1.94
CA VAL A 173 -9.96 -37.18 3.05
C VAL A 173 -8.44 -37.10 2.86
N GLU A 174 -7.80 -38.17 2.41
CA GLU A 174 -6.37 -38.13 2.06
C GLU A 174 -6.09 -37.14 0.92
N MET A 175 -6.95 -37.09 -0.11
CA MET A 175 -6.84 -36.13 -1.20
C MET A 175 -7.03 -34.68 -0.70
N GLN A 176 -8.01 -34.42 0.17
CA GLN A 176 -8.23 -33.11 0.79
C GLN A 176 -7.03 -32.67 1.63
N ASN A 177 -6.53 -33.54 2.51
CA ASN A 177 -5.34 -33.28 3.34
C ASN A 177 -4.09 -33.00 2.49
N ASN A 178 -3.93 -33.70 1.35
CA ASN A 178 -2.84 -33.46 0.41
C ASN A 178 -2.96 -32.09 -0.29
N PHE A 179 -4.15 -31.69 -0.72
CA PHE A 179 -4.37 -30.36 -1.29
C PHE A 179 -4.21 -29.24 -0.25
N GLU A 180 -4.69 -29.41 0.99
CA GLU A 180 -4.50 -28.43 2.05
C GLU A 180 -3.01 -28.27 2.40
N ARG A 181 -2.26 -29.37 2.52
CA ARG A 181 -0.80 -29.31 2.70
C ARG A 181 -0.11 -28.56 1.56
N GLN A 182 -0.47 -28.84 0.30
CA GLN A 182 0.08 -28.13 -0.86
C GLN A 182 -0.28 -26.63 -0.85
N LEU A 183 -1.49 -26.27 -0.41
CA LEU A 183 -1.93 -24.88 -0.26
C LEU A 183 -1.14 -24.16 0.82
N GLN A 184 -0.99 -24.76 2.01
CA GLN A 184 -0.20 -24.21 3.12
C GLN A 184 1.28 -24.07 2.75
N GLU A 185 1.86 -25.07 2.10
CA GLU A 185 3.22 -25.00 1.53
C GLU A 185 3.35 -23.90 0.49
N ASN A 186 2.36 -23.70 -0.38
CA ASN A 186 2.41 -22.67 -1.41
C ASN A 186 2.29 -21.27 -0.80
N ASN A 187 1.35 -21.07 0.12
CA ASN A 187 1.14 -19.79 0.80
C ASN A 187 2.40 -19.39 1.58
N THR A 188 2.94 -20.28 2.42
CA THR A 188 4.19 -20.01 3.15
C THR A 188 5.38 -19.73 2.22
N LYS A 189 5.47 -20.37 1.04
CA LYS A 189 6.48 -20.03 0.01
C LYS A 189 6.27 -18.65 -0.61
N HIS A 190 5.05 -18.10 -0.62
CA HIS A 190 4.75 -16.74 -1.10
C HIS A 190 4.93 -15.69 0.01
N ASP A 191 4.49 -15.98 1.24
CA ASP A 191 4.67 -15.11 2.40
C ASP A 191 6.16 -14.87 2.69
N ASN A 192 6.98 -15.94 2.63
CA ASN A 192 8.43 -15.83 2.78
C ASN A 192 9.07 -14.97 1.67
N LYS A 193 8.64 -15.09 0.41
CA LYS A 193 9.11 -14.22 -0.69
C LYS A 193 8.73 -12.76 -0.44
N MET A 194 7.50 -12.51 0.01
CA MET A 194 7.02 -11.17 0.32
C MET A 194 7.83 -10.54 1.46
N MET A 195 8.07 -11.30 2.54
CA MET A 195 8.88 -10.86 3.67
C MET A 195 10.34 -10.56 3.29
N VAL A 196 10.94 -11.36 2.39
CA VAL A 196 12.28 -11.10 1.87
C VAL A 196 12.31 -9.84 1.00
N MET A 197 11.35 -9.66 0.09
CA MET A 197 11.25 -8.47 -0.75
C MET A 197 11.04 -7.18 0.08
N GLN A 198 10.21 -7.23 1.12
CA GLN A 198 10.04 -6.13 2.07
C GLN A 198 11.37 -5.78 2.76
N LYS A 199 12.04 -6.77 3.36
CA LYS A 199 13.35 -6.59 4.01
C LYS A 199 14.42 -6.06 3.05
N GLU A 200 14.42 -6.48 1.79
CA GLU A 200 15.31 -5.93 0.77
C GLU A 200 15.02 -4.46 0.46
N LEU A 201 13.75 -4.06 0.37
CA LEU A 201 13.36 -2.67 0.14
C LEU A 201 13.69 -1.77 1.34
N ASP A 202 13.41 -2.23 2.56
CA ASP A 202 13.78 -1.54 3.80
C ASP A 202 15.30 -1.37 3.92
N LEU A 203 16.07 -2.42 3.58
CA LEU A 203 17.53 -2.37 3.56
C LEU A 203 18.07 -1.43 2.46
N ARG A 204 17.43 -1.36 1.29
CA ARG A 204 17.79 -0.40 0.24
C ARG A 204 17.49 1.04 0.67
N TRP A 205 16.33 1.27 1.30
CA TRP A 205 15.90 2.60 1.76
C TRP A 205 16.78 3.14 2.89
N THR A 206 17.01 2.34 3.93
CA THR A 206 17.91 2.69 5.05
C THR A 206 19.35 2.93 4.57
N ASN A 207 19.88 2.11 3.66
CA ASN A 207 21.20 2.37 3.06
C ASN A 207 21.24 3.66 2.23
N GLU A 208 20.19 4.05 1.52
CA GLU A 208 20.18 5.32 0.79
C GLU A 208 20.05 6.52 1.74
N ILE A 209 19.28 6.40 2.83
CA ILE A 209 19.27 7.37 3.94
C ILE A 209 20.69 7.56 4.48
N HIS A 210 21.37 6.49 4.91
CA HIS A 210 22.73 6.57 5.45
C HIS A 210 23.71 7.21 4.46
N LYS A 211 23.65 6.90 3.16
CA LYS A 211 24.47 7.57 2.14
C LYS A 211 24.15 9.07 2.00
N ILE A 212 22.89 9.47 2.14
CA ILE A 212 22.49 10.89 2.08
C ILE A 212 22.99 11.63 3.33
N GLU A 213 22.85 11.01 4.50
CA GLU A 213 23.37 11.51 5.78
C GLU A 213 24.90 11.64 5.74
N GLU A 214 25.62 10.63 5.26
CA GLU A 214 27.08 10.69 5.07
C GLU A 214 27.48 11.84 4.13
N ARG A 215 26.83 11.98 2.97
CA ARG A 215 27.04 13.10 2.04
C ARG A 215 26.79 14.45 2.71
N LYS A 216 25.75 14.56 3.55
CA LYS A 216 25.41 15.80 4.27
C LYS A 216 26.37 16.09 5.43
N ASN A 217 26.77 15.09 6.19
CA ASN A 217 27.78 15.23 7.25
C ASN A 217 29.14 15.62 6.66
N ASN A 218 29.53 15.07 5.51
CA ASN A 218 30.73 15.50 4.79
C ASN A 218 30.62 16.93 4.24
N GLN A 219 29.44 17.36 3.77
CA GLN A 219 29.19 18.76 3.40
C GLN A 219 29.31 19.70 4.61
N ILE A 220 28.72 19.34 5.76
CA ILE A 220 28.79 20.09 7.02
C ILE A 220 30.25 20.18 7.52
N ASN A 221 30.97 19.06 7.55
CA ASN A 221 32.37 18.99 7.96
C ASN A 221 33.29 19.84 7.05
N THR A 222 32.97 19.97 5.77
CA THR A 222 33.70 20.85 4.84
C THR A 222 33.39 22.31 5.15
N LEU A 223 32.11 22.67 5.27
CA LEU A 223 31.67 24.04 5.61
C LEU A 223 32.25 24.51 6.95
N MET A 224 32.27 23.65 7.97
CA MET A 224 32.88 23.93 9.27
C MET A 224 34.39 24.20 9.15
N LYS A 225 35.12 23.42 8.34
CA LYS A 225 36.55 23.66 8.08
C LYS A 225 36.80 24.97 7.34
N ASP A 226 35.93 25.34 6.40
CA ASP A 226 36.07 26.58 5.64
C ASP A 226 35.66 27.82 6.45
N HIS A 227 34.66 27.69 7.33
CA HIS A 227 34.34 28.70 8.34
C HIS A 227 35.51 28.91 9.33
N GLU A 228 36.14 27.84 9.82
CA GLU A 228 37.31 27.94 10.71
C GLU A 228 38.50 28.62 10.00
N LYS A 229 38.82 28.25 8.75
CA LYS A 229 39.81 28.96 7.93
C LYS A 229 39.47 30.45 7.80
N GLY A 230 38.21 30.77 7.52
CA GLY A 230 37.72 32.15 7.40
C GLY A 230 37.86 32.94 8.70
N PHE A 231 37.52 32.33 9.83
CA PHE A 231 37.66 32.93 11.16
C PHE A 231 39.14 33.17 11.52
N VAL A 232 40.02 32.20 11.27
CA VAL A 232 41.47 32.34 11.45
C VAL A 232 42.05 33.43 10.53
N ALA A 233 41.62 33.49 9.26
CA ALA A 233 42.04 34.53 8.32
C ALA A 233 41.58 35.93 8.76
N MET A 234 40.33 36.07 9.20
CA MET A 234 39.75 37.31 9.74
C MET A 234 40.48 37.76 11.01
N LYS A 235 40.73 36.84 11.94
CA LYS A 235 41.52 37.08 13.16
C LYS A 235 42.94 37.54 12.82
N ASN A 236 43.60 36.90 11.85
CA ASN A 236 44.93 37.29 11.39
C ASN A 236 44.94 38.66 10.71
N TYR A 237 43.93 38.98 9.90
CA TYR A 237 43.76 40.31 9.30
C TYR A 237 43.62 41.40 10.37
N TYR A 238 42.74 41.21 11.35
CA TYR A 238 42.59 42.18 12.45
C TYR A 238 43.84 42.28 13.33
N ASN A 239 44.56 41.18 13.57
CA ASN A 239 45.85 41.21 14.27
C ASN A 239 46.90 42.01 13.51
N VAL A 240 47.02 41.84 12.18
CA VAL A 240 47.94 42.62 11.33
C VAL A 240 47.52 44.09 11.28
N ALA A 241 46.23 44.39 11.15
CA ALA A 241 45.71 45.77 11.21
C ALA A 241 45.98 46.42 12.58
N LEU A 242 45.80 45.70 13.68
CA LEU A 242 46.11 46.16 15.03
C LEU A 242 47.62 46.44 15.19
N LEU A 243 48.48 45.52 14.74
CA LEU A 243 49.94 45.70 14.79
C LEU A 243 50.40 46.88 13.93
N ASN A 244 49.85 47.05 12.72
CA ASN A 244 50.13 48.20 11.86
C ASN A 244 49.65 49.52 12.48
N ASN A 245 48.45 49.54 13.09
CA ASN A 245 47.93 50.71 13.79
C ASN A 245 48.77 51.04 15.03
N MET A 246 49.22 50.04 15.79
CA MET A 246 50.14 50.23 16.92
C MET A 246 51.51 50.73 16.48
N ALA A 247 52.05 50.23 15.36
CA ALA A 247 53.29 50.72 14.78
C ALA A 247 53.16 52.17 14.29
N LEU A 248 52.03 52.53 13.66
CA LEU A 248 51.71 53.90 13.26
C LEU A 248 51.58 54.83 14.48
N ILE A 249 50.83 54.43 15.51
CA ILE A 249 50.69 55.19 16.76
C ILE A 249 52.05 55.40 17.43
N ASN A 250 52.90 54.37 17.48
CA ASN A 250 54.24 54.48 18.07
C ASN A 250 55.18 55.36 17.23
N SER A 251 55.07 55.31 15.89
CA SER A 251 55.79 56.22 14.98
C SER A 251 55.33 57.68 15.14
N GLN A 252 54.02 57.91 15.25
CA GLN A 252 53.44 59.23 15.51
C GLN A 252 53.85 59.77 16.89
N LYS A 253 53.85 58.93 17.94
CA LYS A 253 54.39 59.30 19.25
C LYS A 253 55.86 59.69 19.17
N ALA A 254 56.71 58.86 18.56
CA ALA A 254 58.13 59.18 18.39
C ALA A 254 58.37 60.48 17.59
N GLN A 255 57.51 60.79 16.61
CA GLN A 255 57.52 62.07 15.90
C GLN A 255 57.07 63.25 16.78
N ILE A 256 56.07 63.07 17.64
CA ILE A 256 55.63 64.05 18.64
C ILE A 256 56.74 64.29 19.67
N ASP A 257 57.35 63.24 20.22
CA ASP A 257 58.46 63.35 21.19
C ASP A 257 59.67 64.07 20.58
N ALA A 258 60.01 63.76 19.31
CA ALA A 258 61.05 64.46 18.57
C ALA A 258 60.69 65.92 18.23
N ALA A 259 59.41 66.21 18.00
CA ALA A 259 58.91 67.58 17.78
C ALA A 259 58.91 68.40 19.08
N LEU A 260 58.46 67.82 20.20
CA LEU A 260 58.53 68.42 21.53
C LEU A 260 59.97 68.73 21.93
N LYS A 261 60.91 67.80 21.70
CA LYS A 261 62.33 68.05 21.94
C LYS A 261 62.90 69.16 21.04
N LYS A 262 62.49 69.22 19.76
CA LYS A 262 62.83 70.35 18.88
C LYS A 262 62.24 71.68 19.37
N VAL A 263 61.02 71.69 19.91
CA VAL A 263 60.43 72.89 20.52
C VAL A 263 61.21 73.29 21.76
N GLU A 264 61.56 72.37 22.66
CA GLU A 264 62.37 72.62 23.85
C GLU A 264 63.76 73.21 23.49
N ASP A 265 64.42 72.67 22.45
CA ASP A 265 65.71 73.17 21.97
C ASP A 265 65.58 74.51 21.22
N LEU A 266 64.47 74.74 20.50
CA LEU A 266 64.14 76.03 19.89
C LEU A 266 63.77 77.08 20.94
N GLU A 267 63.13 76.72 22.06
CA GLU A 267 62.85 77.61 23.19
C GLU A 267 64.15 78.02 23.89
N LYS A 268 65.06 77.07 24.15
CA LYS A 268 66.43 77.36 24.65
C LYS A 268 67.21 78.27 23.69
N CYS A 269 67.02 78.11 22.37
CA CYS A 269 67.67 78.95 21.37
C CYS A 269 67.03 80.35 21.30
N ASN A 270 65.70 80.43 21.28
CA ASN A 270 64.93 81.67 21.28
C ASN A 270 65.17 82.47 22.57
N ALA A 271 65.33 81.83 23.73
CA ALA A 271 65.73 82.49 24.98
C ALA A 271 67.09 83.20 24.85
N LYS A 272 68.08 82.55 24.21
CA LYS A 272 69.40 83.15 23.90
C LYS A 272 69.26 84.31 22.91
N VAL A 273 68.47 84.14 21.85
CA VAL A 273 68.21 85.18 20.83
C VAL A 273 67.47 86.37 21.44
N MET A 274 66.49 86.16 22.32
CA MET A 274 65.80 87.21 23.07
C MET A 274 66.74 87.96 24.02
N GLN A 275 67.67 87.26 24.67
CA GLN A 275 68.69 87.88 25.51
C GLN A 275 69.68 88.73 24.68
N GLN A 276 70.06 88.27 23.48
CA GLN A 276 70.86 89.04 22.53
C GLN A 276 70.08 90.24 21.96
N ASN A 277 68.82 90.08 21.58
CA ASN A 277 67.96 91.16 21.11
C ASN A 277 67.80 92.26 22.17
N LYS A 278 67.60 91.93 23.46
CA LYS A 278 67.58 92.94 24.52
C LYS A 278 68.87 93.77 24.57
N ARG A 279 70.03 93.11 24.55
CA ARG A 279 71.36 93.76 24.48
C ARG A 279 71.58 94.65 23.24
N LEU A 280 70.86 94.43 22.15
CA LEU A 280 71.01 95.17 20.89
C LEU A 280 69.93 96.24 20.67
N VAL A 281 68.74 96.07 21.23
CA VAL A 281 67.60 96.99 21.08
C VAL A 281 67.78 98.25 21.94
N GLU A 282 68.33 98.11 23.15
CA GLU A 282 68.59 99.25 24.06
C GLU A 282 69.51 100.31 23.42
N PRO A 283 70.76 100.02 22.98
CA PRO A 283 71.60 101.00 22.31
C PRO A 283 71.05 101.48 20.96
N LEU A 284 70.27 100.64 20.26
CA LEU A 284 69.60 101.05 19.01
C LEU A 284 68.46 102.06 19.25
N GLN A 285 67.82 102.04 20.43
CA GLN A 285 66.82 103.04 20.79
C GLN A 285 67.45 104.37 21.21
N GLU A 286 68.61 104.37 21.85
CA GLU A 286 69.34 105.60 22.22
C GLU A 286 69.90 106.29 20.98
N ALA A 287 70.62 105.58 20.10
CA ALA A 287 71.10 106.13 18.83
C ALA A 287 69.96 106.69 17.94
N LYS A 288 68.75 106.11 18.00
CA LYS A 288 67.57 106.63 17.28
C LYS A 288 67.00 107.92 17.88
N LYS A 289 67.18 108.18 19.18
CA LYS A 289 66.80 109.46 19.80
C LYS A 289 67.75 110.57 19.38
N GLU A 290 69.07 110.32 19.44
CA GLU A 290 70.09 111.30 19.00
C GLU A 290 69.90 111.73 17.54
N VAL A 291 69.65 110.78 16.63
CA VAL A 291 69.37 111.07 15.22
C VAL A 291 68.12 111.95 15.04
N ALA A 292 67.07 111.74 15.84
CA ALA A 292 65.85 112.55 15.78
C ALA A 292 66.08 113.99 16.27
N GLU A 293 66.89 114.20 17.30
CA GLU A 293 67.23 115.54 17.79
C GLU A 293 68.15 116.28 16.81
N LEU A 294 69.14 115.61 16.23
CA LEU A 294 70.00 116.19 15.18
C LEU A 294 69.21 116.58 13.92
N GLN A 295 68.24 115.76 13.49
CA GLN A 295 67.34 116.12 12.39
C GLN A 295 66.48 117.36 12.71
N LYS A 296 66.01 117.50 13.96
CA LYS A 296 65.24 118.66 14.41
C LYS A 296 66.07 119.95 14.42
N GLN A 297 67.36 119.87 14.77
CA GLN A 297 68.29 121.00 14.68
C GLN A 297 68.60 121.39 13.22
N MET A 298 68.84 120.41 12.34
CA MET A 298 69.07 120.64 10.91
C MET A 298 67.90 121.34 10.21
N ALA A 299 66.66 120.99 10.56
CA ALA A 299 65.46 121.64 10.02
C ALA A 299 65.36 123.14 10.40
N GLY A 300 65.88 123.53 11.57
CA GLY A 300 66.01 124.93 11.98
C GLY A 300 67.00 125.69 11.08
N TYR A 301 68.25 125.21 11.01
CA TYR A 301 69.30 125.82 10.19
C TYR A 301 68.94 125.96 8.70
N GLN A 302 68.15 125.03 8.14
CA GLN A 302 67.68 125.14 6.76
C GLN A 302 66.68 126.28 6.54
N LYS A 303 65.82 126.58 7.53
CA LYS A 303 64.84 127.68 7.48
C LYS A 303 65.50 129.06 7.60
N ASP A 304 66.52 129.16 8.45
CA ASP A 304 67.29 130.41 8.61
C ASP A 304 68.18 130.67 7.38
N ARG A 305 68.67 129.61 6.72
CA ARG A 305 69.42 129.73 5.46
C ARG A 305 68.55 130.25 4.31
N SER A 306 67.30 129.80 4.17
CA SER A 306 66.42 130.23 3.07
C SER A 306 65.98 131.70 3.20
N SER A 307 65.62 132.13 4.41
CA SER A 307 65.29 133.54 4.69
C SER A 307 66.49 134.47 4.46
N LEU A 308 67.71 134.05 4.80
CA LEU A 308 68.94 134.82 4.53
C LEU A 308 69.23 134.96 3.03
N THR A 309 68.86 133.98 2.19
CA THR A 309 68.94 134.13 0.73
C THR A 309 67.94 135.14 0.17
N GLU A 310 66.72 135.22 0.70
CA GLU A 310 65.71 136.22 0.27
C GLU A 310 66.01 137.65 0.72
N ALA A 311 66.85 137.83 1.75
CA ALA A 311 67.40 139.14 2.11
C ALA A 311 68.49 139.57 1.11
N ARG A 312 69.39 138.64 0.74
CA ARG A 312 70.48 138.89 -0.22
C ARG A 312 70.03 139.19 -1.64
N THR A 313 68.90 138.64 -2.09
CA THR A 313 68.35 138.98 -3.43
C THR A 313 67.79 140.39 -3.49
N ARG A 314 67.08 140.83 -2.44
CA ARG A 314 66.55 142.21 -2.35
C ARG A 314 67.68 143.25 -2.31
N LEU A 315 68.70 143.03 -1.49
CA LEU A 315 69.83 143.97 -1.36
C LEU A 315 70.61 144.16 -2.68
N LYS A 316 70.72 143.11 -3.50
CA LYS A 316 71.31 143.18 -4.85
C LYS A 316 70.51 143.95 -5.90
N VAL A 317 69.23 144.25 -5.65
CA VAL A 317 68.43 145.12 -6.53
C VAL A 317 68.70 146.58 -6.15
N THR A 318 68.59 146.91 -4.87
CA THR A 318 68.86 148.26 -4.36
C THR A 318 70.30 148.73 -4.58
N ASP A 319 71.28 147.82 -4.57
CA ASP A 319 72.67 148.16 -4.91
C ASP A 319 72.82 148.63 -6.37
N LYS A 320 72.01 148.12 -7.31
CA LYS A 320 72.06 148.53 -8.72
C LYS A 320 71.43 149.89 -8.95
N GLU A 321 70.26 150.12 -8.35
CA GLU A 321 69.56 151.41 -8.37
C GLU A 321 70.47 152.53 -7.82
N MET A 322 71.31 152.22 -6.81
CA MET A 322 72.34 153.11 -6.28
C MET A 322 73.53 153.39 -7.21
N GLU A 323 73.92 152.46 -8.09
CA GLU A 323 75.01 152.68 -9.06
C GLU A 323 74.52 153.47 -10.29
N GLU A 324 73.29 153.22 -10.75
CA GLU A 324 72.68 153.97 -11.85
C GLU A 324 72.48 155.46 -11.47
N LEU A 325 71.99 155.74 -10.25
CA LEU A 325 71.85 157.11 -9.74
C LEU A 325 73.18 157.86 -9.55
N LYS A 326 74.28 157.15 -9.26
CA LYS A 326 75.63 157.75 -9.21
C LYS A 326 76.11 158.17 -10.59
N TRP A 327 75.85 157.37 -11.61
CA TRP A 327 76.28 157.66 -12.97
C TRP A 327 75.60 158.93 -13.52
N GLU A 328 74.30 159.08 -13.28
CA GLU A 328 73.57 160.31 -13.61
C GLU A 328 74.15 161.55 -12.89
N TYR A 329 74.54 161.39 -11.62
CA TYR A 329 75.19 162.47 -10.85
C TYR A 329 76.58 162.84 -11.39
N GLU A 330 77.40 161.86 -11.81
CA GLU A 330 78.72 162.14 -12.39
C GLU A 330 78.62 162.87 -13.75
N VAL A 331 77.68 162.47 -14.61
CA VAL A 331 77.44 163.15 -15.90
C VAL A 331 77.04 164.60 -15.68
N LEU A 332 76.07 164.86 -14.77
CA LEU A 332 75.62 166.21 -14.45
C LEU A 332 76.75 167.07 -13.85
N GLN A 333 77.67 166.46 -13.10
CA GLN A 333 78.84 167.15 -12.55
C GLN A 333 79.89 167.49 -13.62
N GLN A 334 80.01 166.72 -14.71
CA GLN A 334 80.94 167.04 -15.81
C GLN A 334 80.48 168.25 -16.63
N ASP A 335 79.18 168.39 -16.90
CA ASP A 335 78.66 169.55 -17.63
C ASP A 335 78.75 170.84 -16.80
N PHE A 336 78.60 170.75 -15.47
CA PHE A 336 78.87 171.87 -14.58
C PHE A 336 80.33 172.37 -14.63
N ARG A 337 81.31 171.47 -14.86
CA ARG A 337 82.74 171.87 -14.99
C ARG A 337 82.98 172.70 -16.25
N LYS A 338 82.42 172.29 -17.40
CA LYS A 338 82.56 173.02 -18.68
C LYS A 338 82.06 174.47 -18.54
N LEU A 339 80.91 174.65 -17.92
CA LEU A 339 80.31 175.96 -17.61
C LEU A 339 81.19 176.82 -16.68
N ASN A 340 81.89 176.20 -15.73
CA ASN A 340 82.87 176.87 -14.86
C ASN A 340 84.14 177.30 -15.62
N GLU A 341 84.63 176.49 -16.56
CA GLU A 341 85.83 176.78 -17.37
C GLU A 341 85.58 177.92 -18.38
N GLU A 342 84.38 178.01 -18.94
CA GLU A 342 83.94 179.16 -19.74
C GLU A 342 83.88 180.45 -18.90
N ARG A 343 83.41 180.37 -17.64
CA ARG A 343 83.49 181.50 -16.69
C ARG A 343 84.93 181.91 -16.41
N ASP A 344 85.81 180.96 -16.10
CA ASP A 344 87.16 181.28 -15.62
C ASP A 344 88.09 181.78 -16.73
N THR A 345 87.90 181.34 -17.97
CA THR A 345 88.62 181.92 -19.12
C THR A 345 88.13 183.34 -19.46
N LEU A 346 86.87 183.68 -19.18
CA LEU A 346 86.39 185.07 -19.19
C LEU A 346 86.97 185.89 -18.02
N ALA A 347 87.04 185.30 -16.82
CA ALA A 347 87.60 185.97 -15.64
C ALA A 347 89.10 186.28 -15.81
N GLN A 348 89.90 185.37 -16.39
CA GLN A 348 91.32 185.63 -16.66
C GLN A 348 91.52 186.74 -17.69
N LYS A 349 90.70 186.79 -18.76
CA LYS A 349 90.63 187.92 -19.71
C LYS A 349 90.17 189.25 -19.08
N LEU A 350 89.66 189.22 -17.85
CA LEU A 350 89.30 190.38 -17.04
C LEU A 350 90.29 190.65 -15.87
N THR A 351 91.17 189.70 -15.54
CA THR A 351 92.22 189.82 -14.51
C THR A 351 93.43 190.61 -15.02
N LYS A 352 93.67 190.57 -16.35
CA LYS A 352 94.18 191.72 -17.13
C LYS A 352 95.61 192.23 -16.81
N THR A 353 96.16 193.23 -17.50
CA THR A 353 95.76 194.65 -17.61
C THR A 353 95.30 195.34 -16.31
N ILE A 354 95.38 194.64 -15.16
CA ILE A 354 95.29 195.21 -13.80
C ILE A 354 96.69 195.20 -13.18
N LEU A 355 97.37 194.05 -13.19
CA LEU A 355 98.75 193.95 -12.67
C LEU A 355 99.78 194.67 -13.54
N GLU A 356 99.51 194.87 -14.83
CA GLU A 356 100.28 195.78 -15.70
C GLU A 356 100.14 197.28 -15.31
N LYS A 357 99.33 197.62 -14.30
CA LYS A 357 99.05 199.00 -13.85
C LYS A 357 99.07 199.21 -12.33
N MET A 358 99.51 198.23 -11.54
CA MET A 358 99.69 198.35 -10.10
C MET A 358 101.15 197.99 -9.73
N LYS A 359 102.08 198.93 -9.94
CA LYS A 359 102.53 199.93 -8.94
C LYS A 359 103.40 199.27 -7.84
N GLU A 360 104.66 199.62 -7.60
CA GLU A 360 105.56 200.67 -8.15
C GLU A 360 104.99 202.10 -8.26
N ASN A 361 104.06 202.42 -7.35
CA ASN A 361 103.82 203.75 -6.75
C ASN A 361 102.50 203.68 -5.96
N GLU A 362 102.59 203.52 -4.64
CA GLU A 362 101.96 204.39 -3.63
C GLU A 362 100.44 204.75 -3.72
N PRO A 363 99.77 205.00 -2.59
CA PRO A 363 99.38 203.98 -1.63
C PRO A 363 97.84 204.00 -1.54
N GLY A 364 97.27 203.91 -0.33
CA GLY A 364 95.92 204.45 -0.10
C GLY A 364 94.78 203.45 -0.19
N PHE A 365 94.74 202.57 0.81
CA PHE A 365 93.50 202.06 1.41
C PHE A 365 92.36 203.10 1.37
N ASN A 366 91.15 202.72 0.96
CA ASN A 366 89.98 203.19 1.70
C ASN A 366 88.75 202.30 1.61
N LYS A 367 88.07 202.16 2.75
CA LYS A 367 86.70 201.66 2.86
C LYS A 367 85.75 202.80 2.48
N ALA A 368 84.67 202.49 1.77
CA ALA A 368 83.45 203.28 1.83
C ALA A 368 82.23 202.42 1.47
N HIS A 369 81.09 202.77 2.07
CA HIS A 369 79.68 202.56 1.65
C HIS A 369 79.32 201.29 0.83
N ALA A 370 78.47 200.38 1.31
CA ALA A 370 77.12 200.50 1.92
C ALA A 370 75.97 200.78 0.93
N ASN A 371 74.78 200.35 1.35
CA ASN A 371 73.52 200.24 0.59
C ASN A 371 73.46 199.10 -0.45
N LEU A 372 72.21 198.67 -0.69
CA LEU A 372 71.74 197.66 -1.66
C LEU A 372 72.04 196.17 -1.37
N GLN A 373 71.13 195.22 -1.66
CA GLN A 373 69.64 195.22 -1.55
C GLN A 373 69.04 193.81 -1.78
N ARG A 374 67.81 193.58 -1.26
CA ARG A 374 66.73 192.68 -1.77
C ARG A 374 66.90 191.15 -1.81
N MET A 375 65.84 190.47 -1.31
CA MET A 375 65.08 189.33 -1.90
C MET A 375 65.84 188.03 -2.24
N CYS A 376 65.28 186.82 -2.18
CA CYS A 376 63.88 186.32 -2.21
C CYS A 376 63.58 185.46 -0.95
N VAL A 377 62.35 185.29 -0.44
CA VAL A 377 61.10 184.78 -1.06
C VAL A 377 61.26 183.34 -1.57
N GLN A 378 60.33 182.38 -1.45
CA GLN A 378 59.14 182.04 -0.64
C GLN A 378 58.45 180.90 -1.45
N ASP A 379 57.36 180.31 -0.94
CA ASP A 379 56.29 179.65 -1.72
C ASP A 379 56.67 178.38 -2.53
N GLU A 380 55.74 177.54 -3.03
CA GLU A 380 54.26 177.51 -3.03
C GLU A 380 53.85 176.01 -2.78
N ALA A 381 52.77 175.66 -2.06
CA ALA A 381 51.38 175.47 -2.54
C ALA A 381 51.20 174.27 -3.53
N LEU A 382 50.01 173.69 -3.82
CA LEU A 382 48.61 173.82 -3.37
C LEU A 382 47.84 172.58 -3.93
N MET A 383 46.60 172.29 -3.46
CA MET A 383 45.60 171.40 -4.15
C MET A 383 46.00 169.90 -4.25
N GLU A 384 45.16 168.90 -4.59
CA GLU A 384 43.70 168.68 -4.40
C GLU A 384 43.41 167.15 -4.39
N ALA A 385 42.12 166.77 -4.31
CA ALA A 385 41.47 165.57 -4.87
C ALA A 385 42.32 164.35 -5.35
N SER A 386 41.96 163.09 -5.05
CA SER A 386 40.77 162.51 -4.39
C SER A 386 40.95 160.98 -4.21
N GLY A 387 39.97 160.26 -3.64
CA GLY A 387 39.76 158.84 -4.02
C GLY A 387 40.00 157.73 -2.99
N ASP A 388 39.40 157.83 -1.80
CA ASP A 388 38.66 156.74 -1.14
C ASP A 388 38.97 155.25 -1.46
N HIS A 389 39.64 154.50 -0.56
CA HIS A 389 38.98 153.39 0.18
C HIS A 389 39.79 152.79 1.37
N ARG A 390 39.11 152.70 2.52
CA ARG A 390 39.19 151.67 3.60
C ARG A 390 40.54 150.98 3.93
N ARG A 391 41.11 151.32 5.10
CA ARG A 391 40.91 150.60 6.41
C ARG A 391 42.16 150.69 7.32
N TRP A 392 41.95 151.04 8.59
CA TRP A 392 42.99 151.12 9.63
C TRP A 392 43.40 149.74 10.22
N PRO A 393 44.57 149.64 10.89
CA PRO A 393 45.26 148.37 11.14
C PRO A 393 44.87 147.63 12.44
N LEU A 394 45.26 146.36 12.46
CA LEU A 394 45.29 145.42 13.59
C LEU A 394 46.75 144.91 13.69
N TRP A 395 47.40 144.69 14.85
CA TRP A 395 47.03 144.79 16.27
C TRP A 395 48.16 145.49 17.06
N THR A 396 47.85 146.14 18.20
CA THR A 396 48.62 146.07 19.48
C THR A 396 47.97 146.94 20.58
N ARG A 397 47.12 146.34 21.43
CA ARG A 397 46.68 146.78 22.78
C ARG A 397 45.58 145.80 23.26
N GLY A 398 45.46 145.45 24.53
CA GLY A 398 46.25 145.81 25.73
C GLY A 398 45.81 144.93 26.91
N MET A 399 46.10 145.36 28.16
CA MET A 399 45.92 144.62 29.42
C MET A 399 46.88 143.40 29.53
N GLU A 400 47.71 143.24 30.56
CA GLU A 400 47.79 143.95 31.85
C GLU A 400 46.47 143.94 32.63
N ASP A 401 46.14 142.77 33.19
CA ASP A 401 45.60 142.65 34.55
C ASP A 401 46.02 141.29 35.13
N TRP A 402 46.33 141.23 36.43
CA TRP A 402 46.80 140.01 37.11
C TRP A 402 45.62 139.14 37.57
N CYS A 403 45.53 137.86 37.14
CA CYS A 403 45.22 136.72 38.03
C CYS A 403 45.27 135.31 37.35
N LEU A 404 45.36 134.32 38.24
CA LEU A 404 45.42 132.85 38.06
C LEU A 404 44.61 132.24 36.90
N SER A 405 45.14 131.18 36.25
CA SER A 405 44.57 130.60 35.02
C SER A 405 44.53 129.06 34.94
N GLN A 406 43.33 128.51 34.74
CA GLN A 406 42.90 127.26 34.06
C GLN A 406 41.36 127.14 34.22
N PRO A 407 40.56 126.38 33.43
CA PRO A 407 40.92 125.07 32.84
C PRO A 407 40.32 124.68 31.45
N SER A 408 40.77 123.52 30.94
CA SER A 408 40.01 122.51 30.16
C SER A 408 39.46 122.79 28.74
N LEU A 409 39.58 121.77 27.87
CA LEU A 409 38.52 121.05 27.10
C LEU A 409 39.21 119.97 26.21
N GLN A 410 38.76 118.71 26.20
CA GLN A 410 37.90 118.06 25.16
C GLN A 410 38.44 118.14 23.70
N LYS A 411 38.30 117.11 22.84
CA LYS A 411 37.34 115.98 22.79
C LYS A 411 37.81 114.87 21.84
N LEU A 412 37.17 113.70 21.94
CA LEU A 412 37.14 112.56 20.98
C LEU A 412 38.48 111.86 20.68
#